data_AF-A0A9D9SD00-F1
#
_entry.id   AF-A0A9D9SD00-F1
#
_cell.length_a   1.000
_cell.length_b   1.000
_cell.length_c   1.000
_cell.angle_alpha   90.00
_cell.angle_beta   90.00
_cell.angle_gamma   90.00
#
_symmetry.space_group_name_H-M   'P 1'
#
loop_
_entity.id
_entity.type
_entity.pdbx_description
1 polymer ?
#
loop_
_entity_poly.entity_id
_entity_poly.type
_entity_poly.pdbx_seq_one_letter_code
_entity_poly.pdbx_strand_id
1 'polypeptide(L)'
;MNCDVCKELLSVFLDNELDESQAVLVREHLAVCTDCAVVCEDLSSILFVCSTESADEIVPPNAQALWCRISNTIESEIKPPPPQPVEPQREGFWSLSLPQLASAVLFIAIVSSLLTVVAIRNYTTPRADDFTTRSAATQTTFEKVLAKVGLVDTPQQARERRIREQQTAISYWNSRVQARRVQWDRNTRDAFDRNLQVINESLDQYTLILQQDPEDELSGEMLDSVMSEKMNLLRDFSDL
;
A
#
# COMPACT_ATOMS: atom_id res chain seq x y z
N MET A 1 -29.93 -33.37 -24.11
CA MET A 1 -29.91 -32.29 -23.10
C MET A 1 -30.50 -31.02 -23.73
N ASN A 2 -31.16 -30.17 -22.95
CA ASN A 2 -31.68 -28.88 -23.42
C ASN A 2 -30.62 -27.78 -23.29
N CYS A 3 -30.76 -26.71 -24.07
CA CYS A 3 -29.78 -25.61 -24.09
C CYS A 3 -29.65 -24.92 -22.72
N ASP A 4 -30.74 -24.72 -22.00
CA ASP A 4 -30.73 -24.04 -20.69
C ASP A 4 -29.93 -24.84 -19.65
N VAL A 5 -30.18 -26.15 -19.59
CA VAL A 5 -29.45 -27.08 -18.70
C VAL A 5 -27.97 -27.14 -19.09
N CYS A 6 -27.66 -27.12 -20.39
CA CYS A 6 -26.27 -27.08 -20.83
C CYS A 6 -25.58 -25.81 -20.34
N LYS A 7 -26.21 -24.63 -20.49
CA LYS A 7 -25.64 -23.34 -20.12
C LYS A 7 -25.39 -23.22 -18.62
N GLU A 8 -26.27 -23.76 -17.78
CA GLU A 8 -26.05 -23.82 -16.32
C GLU A 8 -24.84 -24.67 -15.94
N LEU A 9 -24.59 -25.76 -16.69
CA LEU A 9 -23.49 -26.69 -16.41
C LEU A 9 -22.15 -26.26 -17.03
N LEU A 10 -22.11 -25.25 -17.91
CA LEU A 10 -20.89 -24.84 -18.62
C LEU A 10 -19.79 -24.34 -17.69
N SER A 11 -20.11 -23.56 -16.66
CA SER A 11 -19.10 -23.05 -15.71
C SER A 11 -18.43 -24.22 -14.98
N VAL A 12 -19.24 -25.10 -14.36
CA VAL A 12 -18.77 -26.27 -13.61
C VAL A 12 -18.01 -27.26 -14.51
N PHE A 13 -18.43 -27.36 -15.78
CA PHE A 13 -17.73 -28.15 -16.79
C PHE A 13 -16.33 -27.57 -17.11
N LEU A 14 -16.20 -26.25 -17.27
CA LEU A 14 -14.91 -25.59 -17.52
C LEU A 14 -13.97 -25.65 -16.30
N ASP A 15 -14.52 -25.62 -15.09
CA ASP A 15 -13.78 -25.78 -13.83
C ASP A 15 -13.38 -27.26 -13.54
N ASN A 16 -13.82 -28.20 -14.40
CA ASN A 16 -13.59 -29.65 -14.29
C ASN A 16 -14.13 -30.27 -12.98
N GLU A 17 -15.22 -29.71 -12.44
CA GLU A 17 -15.88 -30.18 -11.22
C GLU A 17 -17.12 -31.05 -11.51
N LEU A 18 -17.40 -31.33 -12.78
CA LEU A 18 -18.57 -32.07 -13.22
C LEU A 18 -18.30 -33.59 -13.25
N ASP A 19 -19.29 -34.39 -12.84
CA ASP A 19 -19.22 -35.85 -12.93
C ASP A 19 -19.01 -36.30 -14.39
N GLU A 20 -18.22 -37.37 -14.59
CA GLU A 20 -17.85 -37.87 -15.93
C GLU A 20 -19.08 -38.17 -16.81
N SER A 21 -20.16 -38.68 -16.20
CA SER A 21 -21.42 -38.96 -16.92
C SER A 21 -22.10 -37.70 -17.47
N GLN A 22 -22.03 -36.58 -16.74
CA GLN A 22 -22.61 -35.30 -17.15
C GLN A 22 -21.67 -34.56 -18.12
N ALA A 23 -20.35 -34.69 -17.93
CA ALA A 23 -19.35 -34.13 -18.83
C ALA A 23 -19.47 -34.70 -20.25
N VAL A 24 -19.78 -35.99 -20.39
CA VAL A 24 -20.08 -36.61 -21.70
C VAL A 24 -21.31 -35.98 -22.35
N LEU A 25 -22.40 -35.80 -21.59
CA LEU A 25 -23.64 -35.21 -22.11
C LEU A 25 -23.45 -33.75 -22.57
N VAL A 26 -22.65 -32.98 -21.83
CA VAL A 26 -22.27 -31.60 -22.21
C VAL A 26 -21.44 -31.63 -23.49
N ARG A 27 -20.41 -32.49 -23.60
CA ARG A 27 -19.58 -32.63 -24.81
C ARG A 27 -20.39 -33.02 -26.04
N GLU A 28 -21.31 -33.99 -25.90
CA GLU A 28 -22.20 -34.40 -26.99
C GLU A 28 -23.13 -33.25 -27.43
N HIS A 29 -23.63 -32.45 -26.49
CA HIS A 29 -24.48 -31.31 -26.80
C HIS A 29 -23.70 -30.19 -27.50
N LEU A 30 -22.49 -29.88 -27.03
CA LEU A 30 -21.61 -28.87 -27.64
C LEU A 30 -21.19 -29.22 -29.07
N ALA A 31 -21.07 -30.52 -29.38
CA ALA A 31 -20.77 -30.97 -30.74
C ALA A 31 -21.92 -30.73 -31.74
N VAL A 32 -23.16 -30.57 -31.25
CA VAL A 32 -24.37 -30.46 -32.09
C VAL A 32 -24.98 -29.07 -32.05
N CYS A 33 -24.89 -28.36 -30.92
CA CYS A 33 -25.51 -27.05 -30.73
C CYS A 33 -24.48 -25.92 -30.85
N THR A 34 -24.56 -25.17 -31.95
CA THR A 34 -23.70 -24.01 -32.20
C THR A 34 -23.86 -22.91 -31.16
N ASP A 35 -25.07 -22.68 -30.67
CA ASP A 35 -25.35 -21.59 -29.73
C ASP A 35 -24.69 -21.84 -28.37
N CYS A 36 -24.72 -23.09 -27.89
CA CYS A 36 -24.02 -23.48 -26.67
C CYS A 36 -22.50 -23.56 -26.85
N ALA A 37 -22.03 -23.92 -28.06
CA ALA A 37 -20.60 -23.92 -28.38
C ALA A 37 -20.00 -22.51 -28.35
N VAL A 38 -20.69 -21.51 -28.91
CA VAL A 38 -20.26 -20.11 -28.86
C VAL A 38 -20.16 -19.61 -27.41
N VAL A 39 -21.16 -19.90 -26.58
CA VAL A 39 -21.13 -19.51 -25.15
C VAL A 39 -19.97 -20.19 -24.43
N CYS A 40 -19.69 -21.46 -24.71
CA CYS A 40 -18.56 -22.17 -24.14
C CYS A 40 -17.21 -21.56 -24.58
N GLU A 41 -17.10 -21.15 -25.85
CA GLU A 41 -15.92 -20.48 -26.39
C GLU A 41 -15.71 -19.13 -25.73
N ASP A 42 -16.76 -18.32 -25.60
CA ASP A 42 -16.73 -17.02 -24.93
C ASP A 42 -16.24 -17.16 -23.47
N LEU A 43 -16.79 -18.10 -22.70
CA LEU A 43 -16.35 -18.35 -21.33
C LEU A 43 -14.90 -18.82 -21.27
N SER A 44 -14.49 -19.71 -22.19
CA SER A 44 -13.11 -20.20 -22.27
C SER A 44 -12.11 -19.08 -22.60
N SER A 45 -12.51 -18.11 -23.42
CA SER A 45 -11.68 -16.96 -23.78
C SER A 45 -11.44 -16.03 -22.57
N ILE A 46 -12.46 -15.83 -21.73
CA ILE A 46 -12.34 -15.05 -20.49
C ILE A 46 -11.37 -15.75 -19.53
N LEU A 47 -11.55 -17.06 -19.33
CA LEU A 47 -10.65 -17.85 -18.48
C LEU A 47 -9.21 -17.83 -19.00
N PHE A 48 -9.02 -17.93 -20.32
CA PHE A 48 -7.69 -17.85 -20.93
C PHE A 48 -7.03 -16.49 -20.68
N VAL A 49 -7.74 -15.38 -20.87
CA VAL A 49 -7.20 -14.03 -20.57
C VAL A 49 -6.80 -13.96 -19.10
N CYS A 50 -7.69 -14.33 -18.17
CA CYS A 50 -7.40 -14.29 -16.74
C CYS A 50 -6.27 -15.23 -16.27
N SER A 51 -6.00 -16.31 -17.00
CA SER A 51 -4.90 -17.24 -16.67
C SER A 51 -3.58 -16.88 -17.35
N THR A 52 -3.62 -16.21 -18.51
CA THR A 52 -2.43 -15.67 -19.19
C THR A 52 -1.94 -14.35 -18.60
N GLU A 53 -2.86 -13.52 -18.10
CA GLU A 53 -2.55 -12.40 -17.21
C GLU A 53 -2.26 -13.00 -15.83
N SER A 54 -1.06 -13.57 -15.69
CA SER A 54 -0.53 -14.05 -14.41
C SER A 54 -0.84 -13.03 -13.31
N ALA A 55 -1.43 -13.50 -12.21
CA ALA A 55 -1.65 -12.75 -10.98
C ALA A 55 -0.38 -12.12 -10.36
N ASP A 56 0.76 -12.20 -11.05
CA ASP A 56 2.05 -11.59 -10.73
C ASP A 56 2.02 -10.05 -10.78
N GLU A 57 0.99 -9.41 -11.33
CA GLU A 57 0.92 -7.95 -11.44
C GLU A 57 -0.02 -7.26 -10.43
N ILE A 58 -0.89 -8.00 -9.75
CA ILE A 58 -1.75 -7.44 -8.69
C ILE A 58 -1.06 -7.59 -7.34
N VAL A 59 0.06 -6.88 -7.16
CA VAL A 59 0.62 -6.67 -5.82
C VAL A 59 -0.24 -5.58 -5.16
N PRO A 60 -1.04 -5.91 -4.13
CA PRO A 60 -1.81 -4.88 -3.46
C PRO A 60 -0.86 -3.84 -2.86
N PRO A 61 -1.23 -2.56 -2.86
CA PRO A 61 -0.40 -1.52 -2.25
C PRO A 61 -0.12 -1.89 -0.79
N ASN A 62 1.16 -1.97 -0.45
CA ASN A 62 1.64 -2.39 0.87
C ASN A 62 1.28 -3.85 1.25
N ALA A 63 1.56 -4.79 0.35
CA ALA A 63 1.41 -6.23 0.58
C ALA A 63 2.05 -6.70 1.91
N GLN A 64 3.18 -6.13 2.31
CA GLN A 64 3.86 -6.48 3.56
C GLN A 64 3.03 -6.09 4.80
N ALA A 65 2.45 -4.89 4.86
CA ALA A 65 1.62 -4.50 6.00
C ALA A 65 0.28 -5.23 6.05
N LEU A 66 -0.30 -5.54 4.88
CA LEU A 66 -1.49 -6.39 4.80
C LEU A 66 -1.19 -7.78 5.35
N TRP A 67 -0.06 -8.37 4.98
CA TRP A 67 0.33 -9.68 5.48
C TRP A 67 0.61 -9.67 6.99
N CYS A 68 1.31 -8.65 7.49
CA CYS A 68 1.49 -8.46 8.94
C CYS A 68 0.15 -8.37 9.68
N ARG A 69 -0.82 -7.64 9.12
CA ARG A 69 -2.16 -7.53 9.73
C ARG A 69 -2.90 -8.86 9.72
N ILE A 70 -2.89 -9.58 8.60
CA ILE A 70 -3.52 -10.90 8.47
C ILE A 70 -2.91 -11.89 9.47
N SER A 71 -1.57 -11.95 9.57
CA SER A 71 -0.87 -12.81 10.53
C SER A 71 -1.29 -12.52 11.97
N ASN A 72 -1.30 -11.24 12.36
CA ASN A 72 -1.70 -10.84 13.70
C ASN A 72 -3.17 -11.20 14.01
N THR A 73 -4.07 -11.06 13.03
CA THR A 73 -5.47 -11.45 13.19
C THR A 73 -5.61 -12.96 13.38
N ILE A 74 -4.95 -13.77 12.55
CA ILE A 74 -4.97 -15.24 12.65
C ILE A 74 -4.40 -15.69 14.00
N GLU A 75 -3.25 -15.15 14.41
CA GLU A 75 -2.64 -15.45 15.71
C GLU A 75 -3.52 -15.05 16.89
N SER A 76 -4.32 -13.99 16.75
CA SER A 76 -5.28 -13.56 17.78
C SER A 76 -6.54 -14.43 17.83
N GLU A 77 -6.97 -14.99 16.71
CA GLU A 77 -8.10 -15.92 16.62
C GLU A 77 -7.74 -17.33 17.08
N ILE A 78 -6.49 -17.76 16.88
CA ILE A 78 -5.91 -18.97 17.47
C ILE A 78 -5.58 -18.69 18.95
N LYS A 79 -6.61 -18.31 19.72
CA LYS A 79 -6.48 -18.14 21.16
C LYS A 79 -6.34 -19.53 21.77
N PRO A 80 -5.26 -19.82 22.54
CA PRO A 80 -5.24 -21.01 23.37
C PRO A 80 -6.45 -20.98 24.31
N PRO A 81 -7.01 -22.16 24.67
CA PRO A 81 -8.21 -22.24 25.50
C PRO A 81 -8.03 -21.36 26.75
N PRO A 82 -9.06 -20.59 27.13
CA PRO A 82 -8.93 -19.63 28.22
C PRO A 82 -8.40 -20.34 29.46
N PRO A 83 -7.33 -19.83 30.11
CA PRO A 83 -6.92 -20.37 31.38
C PRO A 83 -8.10 -20.30 32.35
N GLN A 84 -8.38 -21.42 32.99
CA GLN A 84 -9.41 -21.55 34.01
C GLN A 84 -9.24 -20.43 35.05
N PRO A 85 -10.33 -19.85 35.58
CA PRO A 85 -10.25 -18.72 36.51
C PRO A 85 -9.54 -19.18 37.78
N VAL A 86 -8.27 -18.81 37.91
CA VAL A 86 -7.55 -18.87 39.18
C VAL A 86 -8.07 -17.71 40.02
N GLU A 87 -8.62 -18.03 41.19
CA GLU A 87 -9.16 -17.05 42.14
C GLU A 87 -8.13 -15.95 42.44
N PRO A 88 -8.54 -14.66 42.46
CA PRO A 88 -7.62 -13.57 42.74
C PRO A 88 -7.19 -13.62 44.20
N GLN A 89 -5.93 -14.01 44.42
CA GLN A 89 -5.24 -13.77 45.69
C GLN A 89 -5.09 -12.26 45.86
N ARG A 90 -5.80 -11.75 46.89
CA ARG A 90 -5.60 -10.41 47.41
C ARG A 90 -4.23 -10.33 48.05
N GLU A 91 -3.30 -9.68 47.38
CA GLU A 91 -2.16 -9.05 48.04
C GLU A 91 -2.18 -7.56 47.78
N GLY A 92 -2.12 -6.80 48.87
CA GLY A 92 -2.40 -5.37 48.90
C GLY A 92 -1.19 -4.48 48.70
N PHE A 93 -1.47 -3.20 48.95
CA PHE A 93 -0.56 -2.07 49.18
C PHE A 93 -0.18 -1.21 47.95
N TRP A 94 -1.19 -0.60 47.34
CA TRP A 94 -1.05 0.76 46.77
C TRP A 94 -2.16 1.65 47.35
N SER A 95 -1.85 2.35 48.45
CA SER A 95 -2.73 3.37 49.00
C SER A 95 -2.60 4.67 48.20
N LEU A 96 -3.38 4.80 47.13
CA LEU A 96 -3.55 6.09 46.46
C LEU A 96 -4.46 6.97 47.32
N SER A 97 -3.92 8.09 47.78
CA SER A 97 -4.60 8.99 48.70
C SER A 97 -5.83 9.66 48.05
N LEU A 98 -6.92 9.79 48.82
CA LEU A 98 -8.20 10.39 48.40
C LEU A 98 -8.13 11.74 47.62
N PRO A 99 -7.16 12.65 47.82
CA PRO A 99 -7.07 13.87 46.99
C PRO A 99 -6.62 13.62 45.53
N GLN A 100 -5.98 12.47 45.21
CA GLN A 100 -5.58 12.14 43.83
C GLN A 100 -6.73 11.62 42.96
N LEU A 101 -7.78 11.05 43.57
CA LEU A 101 -8.97 10.61 42.81
C LEU A 101 -9.87 11.78 42.40
N ALA A 102 -9.96 12.83 43.24
CA ALA A 102 -10.81 13.98 42.95
C ALA A 102 -10.30 14.80 41.73
N SER A 103 -8.98 14.95 41.58
CA SER A 103 -8.40 15.68 40.44
C SER A 103 -8.55 14.92 39.12
N ALA A 104 -8.38 13.59 39.15
CA ALA A 104 -8.57 12.74 37.97
C ALA A 104 -10.01 12.78 37.46
N VAL A 105 -10.99 12.72 38.37
CA VAL A 105 -12.42 12.82 38.01
C VAL A 105 -12.75 14.18 37.40
N LEU A 106 -12.20 15.27 37.95
CA LEU A 106 -12.42 16.62 37.41
C LEU A 106 -11.80 16.78 36.01
N PHE A 107 -10.60 16.23 35.81
CA PHE A 107 -9.91 16.27 34.51
C PHE A 107 -10.68 15.47 33.45
N ILE A 108 -11.13 14.25 33.78
CA ILE A 108 -11.94 13.42 32.89
C ILE A 108 -13.27 14.11 32.55
N ALA A 109 -13.91 14.77 33.53
CA ALA A 109 -15.16 15.51 33.30
C ALA A 109 -14.96 16.73 32.37
N ILE A 110 -13.84 17.45 32.51
CA ILE A 110 -13.51 18.58 31.63
C ILE A 110 -13.24 18.09 30.21
N VAL A 111 -12.46 17.02 30.05
CA VAL A 111 -12.14 16.45 28.73
C VAL A 111 -13.40 15.89 28.05
N SER A 112 -14.26 15.17 28.77
CA SER A 112 -15.49 14.62 28.17
C SER A 112 -16.50 15.71 27.79
N SER A 113 -16.59 16.78 28.57
CA SER A 113 -17.39 17.97 28.27
C SER A 113 -16.88 18.72 27.03
N LEU A 114 -15.56 18.87 26.90
CA LEU A 114 -14.95 19.48 25.72
C LEU A 114 -15.19 18.65 24.45
N LEU A 115 -15.06 17.32 24.54
CA LEU A 115 -15.32 16.43 23.41
C LEU A 115 -16.80 16.45 22.97
N THR A 116 -17.73 16.53 23.91
CA THR A 116 -19.17 16.63 23.58
C THR A 116 -19.53 17.96 22.93
N VAL A 117 -18.96 19.09 23.39
CA VAL A 117 -19.15 20.40 22.75
C VAL A 117 -18.59 20.44 21.32
N VAL A 118 -17.43 19.82 21.08
CA VAL A 118 -16.83 19.71 19.74
C VAL A 118 -17.67 18.81 18.83
N ALA A 119 -18.18 17.69 19.33
CA ALA A 119 -19.03 16.79 18.56
C ALA A 119 -20.35 17.47 18.12
N ILE A 120 -20.98 18.23 19.01
CA ILE A 120 -22.24 18.94 18.71
C ILE A 120 -22.02 20.09 17.72
N ARG A 121 -20.91 20.83 17.83
CA ARG A 121 -20.57 21.89 16.85
C ARG A 121 -20.21 21.33 15.48
N ASN A 122 -19.57 20.17 15.41
CA ASN A 122 -19.23 19.53 14.13
C ASN A 122 -20.48 18.95 13.43
N TYR A 123 -21.46 18.46 14.19
CA TYR A 123 -22.66 17.85 13.63
C TYR A 123 -23.71 18.86 13.10
N THR A 124 -23.61 20.13 13.49
CA THR A 124 -24.59 21.18 13.12
C THR A 124 -24.19 22.02 11.92
N THR A 125 -23.08 21.71 11.24
CA THR A 125 -22.69 22.39 10.00
C THR A 125 -23.28 21.62 8.80
N PRO A 126 -24.24 22.18 8.03
CA PRO A 126 -24.87 21.45 6.95
C PRO A 126 -23.89 21.26 5.79
N ARG A 127 -23.79 20.01 5.36
CA ARG A 127 -23.08 19.49 4.18
C ARG A 127 -23.79 19.96 2.91
N ALA A 128 -23.12 20.76 2.08
CA ALA A 128 -23.49 21.02 0.70
C ALA A 128 -22.27 20.75 -0.20
N ASP A 129 -22.45 19.74 -1.06
CA ASP A 129 -21.77 19.41 -2.31
C ASP A 129 -20.26 19.10 -2.31
N ASP A 130 -19.96 17.78 -2.28
CA ASP A 130 -18.64 17.20 -2.48
C ASP A 130 -18.75 15.95 -3.39
N PHE A 131 -18.32 16.06 -4.66
CA PHE A 131 -17.89 14.90 -5.46
C PHE A 131 -16.52 15.10 -6.14
N THR A 132 -15.88 16.27 -6.08
CA THR A 132 -14.60 16.51 -6.78
C THR A 132 -13.40 16.81 -5.86
N THR A 133 -13.55 16.70 -4.54
CA THR A 133 -12.52 17.19 -3.60
C THR A 133 -11.96 16.14 -2.65
N ARG A 134 -12.24 14.84 -2.88
CA ARG A 134 -11.65 13.76 -2.08
C ARG A 134 -10.38 13.19 -2.72
N SER A 135 -9.37 14.05 -2.92
CA SER A 135 -7.97 13.64 -3.08
C SER A 135 -6.94 14.69 -2.63
N ALA A 136 -7.36 15.83 -2.08
CA ALA A 136 -6.43 16.78 -1.48
C ALA A 136 -6.62 16.76 0.04
N ALA A 137 -5.55 16.42 0.76
CA ALA A 137 -5.47 16.45 2.21
C ALA A 137 -5.85 17.84 2.75
N THR A 138 -7.10 18.01 3.19
CA THR A 138 -7.43 19.10 4.12
C THR A 138 -6.84 18.75 5.48
N GLN A 139 -5.59 19.16 5.67
CA GLN A 139 -4.93 19.18 6.99
C GLN A 139 -5.90 19.78 8.00
N THR A 140 -6.26 18.99 9.01
CA THR A 140 -7.05 19.52 10.11
C THR A 140 -6.22 20.59 10.82
N THR A 141 -6.84 21.67 11.31
CA THR A 141 -6.14 22.69 12.12
C THR A 141 -5.41 22.07 13.32
N PHE A 142 -5.83 20.88 13.73
CA PHE A 142 -5.20 20.03 14.73
C PHE A 142 -3.82 19.49 14.31
N GLU A 143 -3.63 19.05 13.06
CA GLU A 143 -2.32 18.58 12.55
C GLU A 143 -1.29 19.71 12.48
N LYS A 144 -1.71 20.92 12.07
CA LYS A 144 -0.82 22.10 12.07
C LYS A 144 -0.36 22.48 13.48
N VAL A 145 -1.22 22.30 14.49
CA VAL A 145 -0.88 22.55 15.90
C VAL A 145 0.04 21.45 16.44
N LEU A 146 -0.21 20.17 16.11
CA LEU A 146 0.66 19.05 16.52
C LEU A 146 2.06 19.13 15.90
N ALA A 147 2.17 19.51 14.63
CA ALA A 147 3.45 19.75 13.96
C ALA A 147 4.24 20.90 14.62
N LYS A 148 3.54 21.96 15.05
CA LYS A 148 4.17 23.10 15.76
C LYS A 148 4.64 22.75 17.17
N VAL A 149 4.07 21.71 17.79
CA VAL A 149 4.48 21.20 19.12
C VAL A 149 5.52 20.06 19.00
N GLY A 150 5.90 19.66 17.77
CA GLY A 150 6.94 18.64 17.53
C GLY A 150 6.50 17.20 17.82
N LEU A 151 5.18 16.94 17.83
CA LEU A 151 4.61 15.60 18.06
C LEU A 151 4.43 14.78 16.78
N VAL A 152 4.51 15.41 15.61
CA VAL A 152 4.40 14.77 14.29
C VAL A 152 5.41 15.42 13.35
N ASP A 153 6.10 14.61 12.54
CA ASP A 153 7.02 15.12 11.51
C ASP A 153 6.26 16.02 10.54
N THR A 154 6.83 17.18 10.20
CA THR A 154 6.27 17.99 9.12
C THR A 154 6.36 17.21 7.80
N PRO A 155 5.45 17.43 6.84
CA PRO A 155 5.55 16.81 5.52
C PRO A 155 6.90 17.06 4.83
N GLN A 156 7.53 18.21 5.12
CA GLN A 156 8.88 18.54 4.68
C GLN A 156 9.94 17.64 5.36
N GLN A 157 9.87 17.43 6.67
CA GLN A 157 10.79 16.51 7.39
C GLN A 157 10.64 15.07 6.91
N ALA A 158 9.42 14.62 6.60
CA ALA A 158 9.19 13.30 6.02
C ALA A 158 9.83 13.16 4.63
N ARG A 159 9.74 14.20 3.79
CA ARG A 159 10.41 14.25 2.47
C ARG A 159 11.94 14.23 2.62
N GLU A 160 12.50 15.07 3.48
CA GLU A 160 13.95 15.10 3.75
C GLU A 160 14.49 13.76 4.26
N ARG A 161 13.68 13.04 5.05
CA ARG A 161 14.02 11.68 5.49
C ARG A 161 14.11 10.73 4.29
N ARG A 162 13.09 10.70 3.42
CA ARG A 162 13.09 9.86 2.22
C ARG A 162 14.27 10.16 1.29
N ILE A 163 14.56 11.44 1.07
CA ILE A 163 15.72 11.86 0.25
C ILE A 163 17.02 11.34 0.86
N ARG A 164 17.20 11.44 2.19
CA ARG A 164 18.39 10.90 2.87
C ARG A 164 18.50 9.38 2.73
N GLU A 165 17.39 8.66 2.90
CA GLU A 165 17.36 7.21 2.73
C GLU A 165 17.79 6.82 1.30
N GLN A 166 17.21 7.46 0.27
CA GLN A 166 17.59 7.22 -1.12
C GLN A 166 19.06 7.57 -1.41
N GLN A 167 19.58 8.67 -0.85
CA GLN A 167 20.98 9.07 -1.02
C GLN A 167 21.95 8.02 -0.48
N THR A 168 21.64 7.39 0.67
CA THR A 168 22.48 6.32 1.21
C THR A 168 22.50 5.10 0.28
N ALA A 169 21.34 4.69 -0.25
CA ALA A 169 21.25 3.60 -1.23
C ALA A 169 22.03 3.92 -2.52
N ILE A 170 21.90 5.13 -3.05
CA ILE A 170 22.66 5.60 -4.22
C ILE A 170 24.17 5.54 -3.96
N SER A 171 24.64 5.97 -2.78
CA SER A 171 26.06 5.92 -2.43
C SER A 171 26.62 4.50 -2.36
N TYR A 172 25.80 3.55 -1.87
CA TYR A 172 26.15 2.14 -1.81
C TYR A 172 26.36 1.55 -3.20
N TRP A 173 25.38 1.75 -4.10
CA TRP A 173 25.46 1.25 -5.47
C TRP A 173 26.57 1.93 -6.28
N ASN A 174 26.75 3.24 -6.09
CA ASN A 174 27.84 3.97 -6.74
C ASN A 174 29.21 3.40 -6.37
N SER A 175 29.46 3.09 -5.09
CA SER A 175 30.72 2.47 -4.66
C SER A 175 30.99 1.12 -5.35
N ARG A 176 29.93 0.32 -5.52
CA ARG A 176 29.99 -1.00 -6.17
C ARG A 176 30.26 -0.88 -7.68
N VAL A 177 29.58 0.06 -8.34
CA VAL A 177 29.83 0.43 -9.73
C VAL A 177 31.27 0.85 -9.94
N GLN A 178 31.80 1.75 -9.09
CA GLN A 178 33.20 2.21 -9.23
C GLN A 178 34.22 1.08 -9.11
N ALA A 179 33.97 0.09 -8.24
CA ALA A 179 34.85 -1.08 -8.12
C ALA A 179 34.86 -1.95 -9.39
N ARG A 180 33.71 -2.11 -10.06
CA ARG A 180 33.57 -2.88 -11.29
C ARG A 180 33.95 -2.11 -12.56
N ARG A 181 33.90 -0.78 -12.52
CA ARG A 181 34.20 0.13 -13.64
C ARG A 181 35.55 -0.12 -14.31
N VAL A 182 36.52 -0.66 -13.57
CA VAL A 182 37.85 -1.03 -14.09
C VAL A 182 37.77 -2.14 -15.15
N GLN A 183 36.79 -3.04 -15.04
CA GLN A 183 36.62 -4.22 -15.89
C GLN A 183 35.84 -3.91 -17.18
N TRP A 184 35.09 -2.81 -17.20
CA TRP A 184 34.26 -2.44 -18.35
C TRP A 184 35.09 -1.98 -19.54
N ASP A 185 34.60 -2.24 -20.75
CA ASP A 185 35.17 -1.65 -21.97
C ASP A 185 34.89 -0.14 -22.08
N ARG A 186 35.51 0.52 -23.05
CA ARG A 186 35.37 1.97 -23.24
C ARG A 186 33.94 2.37 -23.59
N ASN A 187 33.25 1.58 -24.41
CA ASN A 187 31.89 1.91 -24.85
C ASN A 187 30.89 1.88 -23.68
N THR A 188 31.01 0.88 -22.81
CA THR A 188 30.19 0.71 -21.61
C THR A 188 30.41 1.84 -20.62
N ARG A 189 31.68 2.23 -20.39
CA ARG A 189 32.01 3.40 -19.55
C ARG A 189 31.42 4.68 -20.11
N ASP A 190 31.61 4.93 -21.42
CA ASP A 190 31.12 6.15 -22.07
C ASP A 190 29.58 6.20 -22.07
N ALA A 191 28.89 5.06 -22.22
CA ALA A 191 27.43 4.97 -22.13
C ALA A 191 26.93 5.25 -20.70
N PHE A 192 27.56 4.65 -19.70
CA PHE A 192 27.25 4.91 -18.29
C PHE A 192 27.45 6.39 -17.93
N ASP A 193 28.59 6.97 -18.30
CA ASP A 193 28.92 8.36 -17.96
C ASP A 193 27.92 9.35 -18.58
N ARG A 194 27.50 9.13 -19.84
CA ARG A 194 26.46 9.95 -20.49
C ARG A 194 25.11 9.86 -19.78
N ASN A 195 24.66 8.65 -19.48
CA ASN A 195 23.37 8.44 -18.81
C ASN A 195 23.37 9.05 -17.40
N LEU A 196 24.46 8.82 -16.66
CA LEU A 196 24.61 9.37 -15.31
C LEU A 196 24.66 10.90 -15.33
N GLN A 197 25.27 11.51 -16.35
CA GLN A 197 25.30 12.95 -16.50
C GLN A 197 23.90 13.53 -16.67
N VAL A 198 23.08 13.00 -17.59
CA VAL A 198 21.71 13.48 -17.83
C VAL A 198 20.86 13.39 -16.56
N ILE A 199 20.95 12.27 -15.84
CA ILE A 199 20.25 12.08 -14.58
C ILE A 199 20.72 13.09 -13.53
N ASN A 200 22.03 13.30 -13.38
CA ASN A 200 22.55 14.28 -12.41
C ASN A 200 22.10 15.71 -12.72
N GLU A 201 22.09 16.11 -13.99
CA GLU A 201 21.60 17.44 -14.40
C GLU A 201 20.13 17.63 -14.01
N SER A 202 19.29 16.62 -14.22
CA SER A 202 17.87 16.69 -13.81
C SER A 202 17.69 16.72 -12.29
N LEU A 203 18.50 15.97 -11.52
CA LEU A 203 18.48 16.04 -10.05
C LEU A 203 18.83 17.44 -9.55
N ASP A 204 19.86 18.06 -10.12
CA ASP A 204 20.30 19.41 -9.75
C ASP A 204 19.21 20.44 -10.06
N GLN A 205 18.53 20.30 -11.21
CA GLN A 205 17.41 21.17 -11.59
C GLN A 205 16.25 21.09 -10.59
N TYR A 206 15.75 19.89 -10.28
CA TYR A 206 14.62 19.75 -9.35
C TYR A 206 15.00 20.12 -7.92
N THR A 207 16.24 19.86 -7.51
CA THR A 207 16.74 20.32 -6.21
C THR A 207 16.76 21.84 -6.14
N LEU A 208 17.18 22.53 -7.20
CA LEU A 208 17.20 23.99 -7.24
C LEU A 208 15.80 24.59 -7.24
N ILE A 209 14.84 23.98 -7.94
CA ILE A 209 13.43 24.41 -7.90
C ILE A 209 12.87 24.26 -6.49
N LEU A 210 13.10 23.13 -5.82
CA LEU A 210 12.63 22.89 -4.45
C LEU A 210 13.30 23.76 -3.39
N GLN A 211 14.51 24.26 -3.65
CA GLN A 211 15.14 25.27 -2.79
C GLN A 211 14.44 26.64 -2.89
N GLN A 212 13.91 26.96 -4.07
CA GLN A 212 13.19 28.22 -4.31
C GLN A 212 11.72 28.13 -3.89
N ASP A 213 11.08 26.99 -4.17
CA ASP A 213 9.71 26.68 -3.78
C ASP A 213 9.62 25.30 -3.09
N PRO A 214 9.75 25.27 -1.75
CA PRO A 214 9.69 24.03 -0.99
C PRO A 214 8.31 23.35 -0.97
N GLU A 215 7.26 24.04 -1.39
CA GLU A 215 5.89 23.49 -1.43
C GLU A 215 5.47 23.02 -2.83
N ASP A 216 6.38 23.09 -3.82
CA ASP A 216 6.13 22.55 -5.16
C ASP A 216 6.10 21.01 -5.13
N GLU A 217 4.87 20.47 -5.10
CA GLU A 217 4.61 19.04 -5.05
C GLU A 217 5.10 18.31 -6.30
N LEU A 218 4.95 18.92 -7.49
CA LEU A 218 5.34 18.31 -8.76
C LEU A 218 6.85 18.15 -8.84
N SER A 219 7.62 19.20 -8.55
CA SER A 219 9.09 19.10 -8.53
C SER A 219 9.57 18.10 -7.48
N GLY A 220 8.82 17.97 -6.39
CA GLY A 220 9.04 16.95 -5.38
C GLY A 220 8.89 15.51 -5.90
N GLU A 221 7.83 15.23 -6.64
CA GLU A 221 7.60 13.92 -7.26
C GLU A 221 8.61 13.62 -8.37
N MET A 222 8.93 14.62 -9.19
CA MET A 222 9.93 14.49 -10.24
C MET A 222 11.33 14.21 -9.68
N LEU A 223 11.71 14.87 -8.58
CA LEU A 223 12.97 14.57 -7.88
C LEU A 223 13.01 13.11 -7.39
N ASP A 224 11.92 12.63 -6.78
CA ASP A 224 11.81 11.26 -6.29
C ASP A 224 11.91 10.24 -7.45
N SER A 225 11.28 10.55 -8.60
CA SER A 225 11.35 9.74 -9.82
C SER A 225 12.77 9.64 -10.39
N VAL A 226 13.46 10.77 -10.54
CA VAL A 226 14.84 10.81 -11.06
C VAL A 226 15.81 10.12 -10.08
N MET A 227 15.62 10.25 -8.77
CA MET A 227 16.41 9.51 -7.77
C MET A 227 16.25 7.99 -7.93
N SER A 228 15.03 7.53 -8.20
CA SER A 228 14.76 6.11 -8.50
C SER A 228 15.46 5.66 -9.78
N GLU A 229 15.39 6.47 -10.85
CA GLU A 229 16.08 6.18 -12.11
C GLU A 229 17.60 6.07 -11.92
N LYS A 230 18.21 7.01 -11.16
CA LYS A 230 19.63 6.95 -10.80
C LYS A 230 19.98 5.65 -10.08
N MET A 231 19.14 5.24 -9.13
CA MET A 231 19.35 4.01 -8.36
C MET A 231 19.27 2.77 -9.25
N ASN A 232 18.30 2.71 -10.16
CA ASN A 232 18.16 1.61 -11.11
C ASN A 232 19.36 1.54 -12.07
N LEU A 233 19.78 2.67 -12.65
CA LEU A 233 20.97 2.74 -13.50
C LEU A 233 22.20 2.21 -12.77
N LEU A 234 22.42 2.65 -11.51
CA LEU A 234 23.56 2.19 -10.72
C LEU A 234 23.45 0.69 -10.39
N ARG A 235 22.26 0.16 -10.11
CA ARG A 235 22.06 -1.26 -9.85
C ARG A 235 22.38 -2.10 -11.09
N ASP A 236 21.80 -1.75 -12.24
CA ASP A 236 21.93 -2.50 -13.48
C ASP A 236 23.39 -2.58 -13.93
N PHE A 237 24.10 -1.45 -13.87
CA PHE A 237 25.53 -1.43 -14.17
C PHE A 237 26.37 -2.08 -13.08
N SER A 238 25.91 -2.09 -11.82
CA SER A 238 26.62 -2.82 -10.79
C SER A 238 26.62 -4.31 -11.07
N ASP A 239 25.65 -4.88 -11.78
CA ASP A 239 25.56 -6.32 -12.04
C ASP A 239 26.26 -6.80 -13.32
N LEU A 240 26.77 -5.88 -14.14
CA LEU A 240 27.64 -6.13 -15.31
C LEU A 240 29.09 -6.45 -14.90
#